data_AF-A0A375JBX3-F1
#
_entry.id   AF-A0A375JBX3-F1
#
_cell.length_a   1.000
_cell.length_b   1.000
_cell.length_c   1.000
_cell.angle_alpha   90.00
_cell.angle_beta   90.00
_cell.angle_gamma   90.00
#
_symmetry.space_group_name_H-M   'P 1'
#
loop_
_entity.id
_entity.type
_entity.pdbx_description
1 polymer ?
#
loop_
_entity_poly.entity_id
_entity_poly.type
_entity_poly.pdbx_seq_one_letter_code
_entity_poly.pdbx_strand_id
1 'polypeptide(L)'
;MTTAAEFDSRHSTPAIKTEQSHRQVPVSQDLAHLFEQYVSEARHPGATHGFLLTSTSGAPLSAESISKVFEMLSAALSVDALARFSERSGGRTRISPHDLRHTGATARYAMFMALGTDRELALQRMRAFFGWSVESSMPDHYARAAVQDDLLRTWNALFDNRVGLLRGLHT
;
A
#
# COMPACT_ATOMS: atom_id res chain seq x y z
N MET A 1 4.70 31.65 -2.86
CA MET A 1 4.43 30.20 -2.82
C MET A 1 3.11 29.98 -3.54
N THR A 2 3.16 29.67 -4.83
CA THR A 2 1.95 29.41 -5.63
C THR A 2 1.47 28.02 -5.25
N THR A 3 0.32 27.93 -4.58
CA THR A 3 -0.27 26.64 -4.21
C THR A 3 -0.67 25.93 -5.50
N ALA A 4 -0.09 24.77 -5.77
CA ALA A 4 -0.39 23.94 -6.95
C ALA A 4 -1.88 23.60 -7.12
N ALA A 5 -2.71 23.86 -6.11
CA ALA A 5 -4.15 23.67 -6.10
C ALA A 5 -4.90 24.64 -7.04
N GLU A 6 -4.44 25.87 -7.26
CA GLU A 6 -5.15 26.85 -8.10
C GLU A 6 -5.15 26.50 -9.60
N PHE A 7 -4.30 25.57 -10.03
CA PHE A 7 -4.14 25.15 -11.44
C PHE A 7 -4.22 23.63 -11.62
N ASP A 8 -4.83 22.90 -10.67
CA ASP A 8 -5.04 21.45 -10.83
C ASP A 8 -6.18 21.18 -11.82
N SER A 9 -5.83 20.73 -13.02
CA SER A 9 -6.78 20.45 -14.09
C SER A 9 -7.51 19.11 -13.93
N ARG A 10 -7.25 18.34 -12.87
CA ARG A 10 -7.91 17.04 -12.64
C ARG A 10 -9.34 17.27 -12.18
N HIS A 11 -10.27 16.48 -12.73
CA HIS A 11 -11.66 16.48 -12.27
C HIS A 11 -11.78 16.04 -10.81
N SER A 12 -11.09 14.96 -10.45
CA SER A 12 -10.99 14.48 -9.06
C SER A 12 -9.71 15.02 -8.43
N THR A 13 -9.80 16.19 -7.80
CA THR A 13 -8.67 16.80 -7.10
C THR A 13 -8.43 16.15 -5.73
N PRO A 14 -7.17 16.07 -5.25
CA PRO A 14 -6.90 15.57 -3.91
C PRO A 14 -7.55 16.46 -2.84
N ALA A 15 -8.47 15.88 -2.07
CA ALA A 15 -9.05 16.55 -0.91
C ALA A 15 -8.34 16.07 0.36
N ILE A 16 -7.55 16.96 0.97
CA ILE A 16 -6.99 16.71 2.30
C ILE A 16 -8.09 16.99 3.32
N LYS A 17 -8.61 15.93 3.94
CA LYS A 17 -9.80 16.02 4.81
C LYS A 17 -9.50 16.49 6.23
N THR A 18 -8.26 16.35 6.70
CA THR A 18 -7.87 16.64 8.09
C THR A 18 -6.46 17.22 8.16
N GLU A 19 -6.18 18.01 9.21
CA GLU A 19 -4.84 18.56 9.46
C GLU A 19 -3.79 17.45 9.53
N GLN A 20 -4.11 16.34 10.21
CA GLN A 20 -3.22 15.18 10.38
C GLN A 20 -2.89 14.46 9.07
N SER A 21 -3.62 14.74 8.00
CA SER A 21 -3.31 14.20 6.68
C SER A 21 -2.09 14.90 6.05
N HIS A 22 -1.78 16.14 6.45
CA HIS A 22 -0.52 16.82 6.13
C HIS A 22 0.61 16.19 6.93
N ARG A 23 1.52 15.51 6.23
CA ARG A 23 2.59 14.76 6.89
C ARG A 23 3.81 14.61 6.00
N GLN A 24 4.95 14.39 6.65
CA GLN A 24 6.16 13.95 6.00
C GLN A 24 6.23 12.43 6.07
N VAL A 25 6.43 11.80 4.91
CA VAL A 25 6.57 10.34 4.81
C VAL A 25 8.02 10.05 4.44
N PRO A 26 8.79 9.37 5.31
CA PRO A 26 10.13 8.95 4.97
C PRO A 26 10.10 8.03 3.74
N VAL A 27 10.97 8.33 2.77
CA VAL A 27 11.20 7.51 1.58
C VAL A 27 12.52 6.78 1.73
N SER A 28 12.58 5.51 1.31
CA SER A 28 13.85 4.79 1.23
C SER A 28 14.69 5.36 0.09
N GLN A 29 16.00 5.12 0.16
CA GLN A 29 16.92 5.53 -0.91
C GLN A 29 16.52 4.91 -2.26
N ASP A 30 16.13 3.63 -2.29
CA ASP A 30 15.68 2.97 -3.51
C ASP A 30 14.44 3.63 -4.12
N LEU A 31 13.48 4.04 -3.28
CA LEU A 31 12.28 4.74 -3.76
C LEU A 31 12.61 6.14 -4.27
N ALA A 32 13.55 6.84 -3.63
CA ALA A 32 14.03 8.14 -4.09
C ALA A 32 14.68 8.01 -5.48
N HIS A 33 15.55 7.02 -5.69
CA HIS A 33 16.15 6.74 -7.00
C HIS A 33 15.08 6.42 -8.07
N LEU A 34 14.03 5.66 -7.72
CA LEU A 34 12.93 5.41 -8.66
C LEU A 34 12.16 6.68 -9.05
N PHE A 35 11.99 7.64 -8.12
CA PHE A 35 11.40 8.93 -8.46
C PHE A 35 12.30 9.75 -9.38
N GLU A 36 13.61 9.79 -9.12
CA GLU A 36 14.59 10.47 -9.97
C GLU A 36 14.60 9.88 -11.38
N GLN A 37 14.67 8.55 -11.48
CA GLN A 37 14.62 7.83 -12.75
C GLN A 37 13.31 8.10 -13.51
N TYR A 38 12.17 8.06 -12.82
CA TYR A 38 10.88 8.39 -13.45
C TYR A 38 10.88 9.82 -14.01
N VAL A 39 11.40 10.79 -13.25
CA VAL A 39 11.48 12.19 -13.68
C VAL A 39 12.40 12.36 -14.88
N SER A 40 13.53 11.64 -14.94
CA SER A 40 14.49 11.75 -16.04
C SER A 40 14.06 11.01 -17.31
N GLU A 41 13.39 9.86 -17.19
CA GLU A 41 13.19 8.93 -18.32
C GLU A 41 11.74 8.82 -18.80
N ALA A 42 10.76 9.03 -17.92
CA ALA A 42 9.37 8.66 -18.19
C ALA A 42 8.36 9.79 -17.99
N ARG A 43 8.70 10.84 -17.22
CA ARG A 43 7.83 11.99 -17.02
C ARG A 43 7.68 12.75 -18.34
N HIS A 44 6.44 13.10 -18.69
CA HIS A 44 6.17 13.77 -19.94
C HIS A 44 6.93 15.11 -20.05
N PRO A 45 7.78 15.31 -21.08
CA PRO A 45 8.69 16.46 -21.16
C PRO A 45 7.95 17.79 -21.32
N GLY A 46 6.76 17.78 -21.94
CA GLY A 46 5.92 18.97 -22.13
C GLY A 46 5.01 19.31 -20.95
N ALA A 47 5.13 18.67 -19.79
CA ALA A 47 4.24 18.93 -18.66
C ALA A 47 4.50 20.32 -18.04
N THR A 48 3.46 21.17 -18.00
CA THR A 48 3.54 22.58 -17.57
C THR A 48 3.21 22.79 -16.08
N HIS A 49 3.14 21.71 -15.30
CA HIS A 49 2.73 21.73 -13.89
C HIS A 49 3.78 21.09 -12.97
N GLY A 50 3.65 21.39 -11.66
CA GLY A 50 4.53 20.85 -10.61
C GLY A 50 4.20 19.44 -10.10
N PHE A 51 3.11 18.81 -10.53
CA PHE A 51 2.79 17.43 -10.11
C PHE A 51 3.80 16.41 -10.63
N LEU A 52 4.13 15.42 -9.80
CA LEU A 52 5.13 14.39 -10.10
C LEU A 52 4.69 13.52 -11.27
N LEU A 53 3.55 12.81 -11.12
CA LEU A 53 3.06 11.85 -12.10
C LEU A 53 2.26 12.52 -13.21
N THR A 54 2.56 12.13 -14.45
CA THR A 54 1.95 12.66 -15.67
C THR A 54 1.22 11.57 -16.45
N SER A 55 0.16 11.94 -17.15
CA SER A 55 -0.42 11.11 -18.21
C SER A 55 0.47 11.12 -19.45
N THR A 56 0.15 10.28 -20.43
CA THR A 56 0.80 10.28 -21.75
C THR A 56 0.60 11.59 -22.54
N SER A 57 -0.37 12.42 -22.16
CA SER A 57 -0.61 13.75 -22.73
C SER A 57 0.07 14.88 -21.96
N GLY A 58 0.81 14.58 -20.89
CA GLY A 58 1.48 15.56 -20.04
C GLY A 58 0.58 16.28 -19.04
N ALA A 59 -0.68 15.86 -18.90
CA ALA A 59 -1.58 16.35 -17.85
C ALA A 59 -1.27 15.67 -16.51
N PRO A 60 -1.70 16.25 -15.37
CA PRO A 60 -1.53 15.60 -14.08
C PRO A 60 -2.29 14.27 -14.05
N LEU A 61 -1.64 13.20 -13.56
CA LEU A 61 -2.26 11.88 -13.55
C LEU A 61 -3.48 11.83 -12.61
N SER A 62 -4.61 11.37 -13.14
CA SER A 62 -5.90 11.33 -12.43
C SER A 62 -6.08 10.03 -11.63
N ALA A 63 -6.99 10.05 -10.65
CA ALA A 63 -7.35 8.85 -9.88
C ALA A 63 -7.98 7.76 -10.77
N GLU A 64 -8.78 8.16 -11.75
CA GLU A 64 -9.42 7.26 -12.72
C GLU A 64 -8.38 6.60 -13.63
N SER A 65 -7.35 7.35 -14.02
CA SER A 65 -6.23 6.82 -14.80
C SER A 65 -5.46 5.75 -14.01
N ILE A 66 -5.22 6.00 -12.72
CA ILE A 66 -4.63 4.99 -11.82
C ILE A 66 -5.54 3.77 -11.71
N SER A 67 -6.84 3.94 -11.50
CA SER A 67 -7.77 2.81 -11.45
C SER A 67 -7.71 1.95 -12.72
N LYS A 68 -7.67 2.58 -13.89
CA LYS A 68 -7.53 1.88 -15.17
C LYS A 68 -6.21 1.12 -15.29
N VAL A 69 -5.09 1.69 -14.81
CA VAL A 69 -3.81 0.98 -14.72
C VAL A 69 -3.95 -0.28 -13.86
N PHE A 70 -4.64 -0.20 -12.72
CA PHE A 70 -4.85 -1.38 -11.86
C PHE A 70 -5.78 -2.43 -12.48
N GLU A 71 -6.75 -2.03 -13.30
CA GLU A 71 -7.55 -2.97 -14.09
C GLU A 71 -6.67 -3.73 -15.09
N MET A 72 -5.79 -3.02 -15.80
CA MET A 72 -4.84 -3.63 -16.74
C MET A 72 -3.87 -4.57 -16.02
N LEU A 73 -3.33 -4.16 -14.87
CA LEU A 73 -2.46 -5.01 -14.05
C LEU A 73 -3.20 -6.26 -13.57
N SER A 74 -4.45 -6.12 -13.11
CA SER A 74 -5.27 -7.25 -12.68
C SER A 74 -5.51 -8.24 -13.81
N ALA A 75 -5.78 -7.75 -15.03
CA ALA A 75 -6.00 -8.58 -16.22
C ALA A 75 -4.71 -9.29 -16.70
N ALA A 76 -3.54 -8.72 -16.40
CA ALA A 76 -2.25 -9.31 -16.73
C ALA A 76 -1.79 -10.38 -15.71
N LEU A 77 -2.49 -10.55 -14.58
CA LEU A 77 -2.15 -11.60 -13.62
C LEU A 77 -2.43 -12.99 -14.21
N SER A 78 -1.51 -13.92 -13.96
CA SER A 78 -1.75 -15.34 -14.24
C SER A 78 -2.96 -15.86 -13.45
N VAL A 79 -3.64 -16.87 -13.97
CA VAL A 79 -4.79 -17.53 -13.32
C VAL A 79 -4.45 -17.96 -11.88
N ASP A 80 -3.26 -18.56 -11.67
CA ASP A 80 -2.82 -19.00 -10.34
C ASP A 80 -2.62 -17.84 -9.37
N ALA A 81 -2.00 -16.75 -9.83
CA ALA A 81 -1.82 -15.54 -9.02
C ALA A 81 -3.17 -14.91 -8.64
N LEU A 82 -4.12 -14.88 -9.57
CA LEU A 82 -5.45 -14.36 -9.33
C LEU A 82 -6.25 -15.23 -8.36
N ALA A 83 -6.16 -16.56 -8.49
CA ALA A 83 -6.79 -17.50 -7.57
C ALA A 83 -6.27 -17.32 -6.14
N ARG A 84 -4.94 -17.25 -5.97
CA ARG A 84 -4.29 -16.99 -4.67
C ARG A 84 -4.68 -15.63 -4.08
N PHE A 85 -4.81 -14.60 -4.93
CA PHE A 85 -5.30 -13.29 -4.49
C PHE A 85 -6.76 -13.36 -4.03
N SER A 86 -7.62 -14.03 -4.80
CA SER A 86 -9.04 -14.19 -4.49
C SER A 86 -9.26 -14.92 -3.17
N GLU A 87 -8.56 -16.04 -2.93
CA GLU A 87 -8.62 -16.78 -1.65
C GLU A 87 -8.27 -15.89 -0.46
N ARG A 88 -7.20 -15.10 -0.57
CA ARG A 88 -6.70 -14.26 0.53
C ARG A 88 -7.52 -13.00 0.76
N SER A 89 -8.19 -12.50 -0.28
CA SER A 89 -8.94 -11.24 -0.24
C SER A 89 -10.44 -11.42 0.00
N GLY A 90 -10.90 -12.66 0.22
CA GLY A 90 -12.32 -12.97 0.43
C GLY A 90 -13.14 -12.88 -0.87
N GLY A 91 -12.55 -13.33 -1.99
CA GLY A 91 -13.24 -13.43 -3.28
C GLY A 91 -13.04 -12.26 -4.24
N ARG A 92 -12.08 -11.35 -3.97
CA ARG A 92 -11.82 -10.24 -4.91
C ARG A 92 -11.08 -10.75 -6.14
N THR A 93 -11.43 -10.18 -7.29
CA THR A 93 -10.88 -10.57 -8.60
C THR A 93 -10.04 -9.46 -9.24
N ARG A 94 -9.80 -8.36 -8.53
CA ARG A 94 -9.01 -7.23 -9.00
C ARG A 94 -8.20 -6.65 -7.86
N ILE A 95 -6.96 -6.26 -8.16
CA ILE A 95 -6.13 -5.47 -7.27
C ILE A 95 -6.46 -3.99 -7.45
N SER A 96 -6.33 -3.21 -6.38
CA SER A 96 -6.58 -1.78 -6.36
C SER A 96 -5.48 -1.03 -5.59
N PRO A 97 -5.36 0.30 -5.76
CA PRO A 97 -4.43 1.10 -4.95
C PRO A 97 -4.68 0.96 -3.44
N HIS A 98 -5.93 0.73 -3.04
CA HIS A 98 -6.29 0.53 -1.64
C HIS A 98 -5.71 -0.78 -1.08
N ASP A 99 -5.61 -1.83 -1.89
CA ASP A 99 -4.98 -3.09 -1.47
C ASP A 99 -3.49 -2.89 -1.17
N LEU A 100 -2.78 -2.09 -1.99
CA LEU A 100 -1.38 -1.73 -1.71
C LEU A 100 -1.25 -0.93 -0.40
N ARG A 101 -2.17 0.00 -0.13
CA ARG A 101 -2.20 0.72 1.16
C ARG A 101 -2.41 -0.24 2.32
N HIS A 102 -3.29 -1.24 2.17
CA HIS A 102 -3.53 -2.25 3.19
C HIS A 102 -2.28 -3.10 3.46
N THR A 103 -1.63 -3.60 2.41
CA THR A 103 -0.36 -4.34 2.52
C THR A 103 0.72 -3.47 3.18
N GLY A 104 0.84 -2.20 2.78
CA GLY A 104 1.81 -1.28 3.38
C GLY A 104 1.54 -1.02 4.86
N ALA A 105 0.28 -0.89 5.27
CA ALA A 105 -0.09 -0.67 6.67
C ALA A 105 0.14 -1.92 7.54
N THR A 106 -0.28 -3.09 7.08
CA THR A 106 -0.07 -4.36 7.80
C THR A 106 1.41 -4.68 7.97
N ALA A 107 2.20 -4.58 6.90
CA ALA A 107 3.65 -4.82 6.95
C ALA A 107 4.36 -3.82 7.88
N ARG A 108 3.97 -2.54 7.85
CA ARG A 108 4.60 -1.51 8.70
C ARG A 108 4.24 -1.66 10.17
N TYR A 109 3.01 -2.08 10.49
CA TYR A 109 2.65 -2.43 11.86
C TYR A 109 3.51 -3.58 12.38
N ALA A 110 3.64 -4.66 11.61
CA ALA A 110 4.50 -5.79 11.97
C ALA A 110 5.96 -5.35 12.20
N MET A 111 6.49 -4.47 11.34
CA MET A 111 7.82 -3.88 11.51
C MET A 111 7.95 -3.09 12.82
N PHE A 112 6.96 -2.27 13.17
CA PHE A 112 6.99 -1.52 14.44
C PHE A 112 6.95 -2.43 15.66
N MET A 113 6.15 -3.49 15.61
CA MET A 113 6.09 -4.50 16.68
C MET A 113 7.39 -5.32 16.78
N ALA A 114 8.09 -5.54 15.66
CA ALA A 114 9.40 -6.20 15.66
C ALA A 114 10.52 -5.33 16.26
N LEU A 115 10.41 -4.00 16.12
CA LEU A 115 11.36 -3.03 16.71
C LEU A 115 11.12 -2.77 18.20
N GLY A 116 9.93 -3.09 18.70
CA GLY A 116 9.57 -2.96 20.12
C GLY A 116 8.16 -3.44 20.39
N THR A 117 7.92 -3.90 21.62
CA THR A 117 6.65 -4.55 22.01
C THR A 117 5.54 -3.57 22.42
N ASP A 118 5.81 -2.27 22.38
CA ASP A 118 4.83 -1.24 22.73
C ASP A 118 3.82 -1.02 21.59
N ARG A 119 2.65 -1.65 21.76
CA ARG A 119 1.53 -1.53 20.82
C ARG A 119 1.02 -0.09 20.70
N GLU A 120 0.95 0.65 21.80
CA GLU A 120 0.40 2.01 21.76
C GLU A 120 1.30 2.92 20.92
N LEU A 121 2.61 2.85 21.17
CA LEU A 121 3.60 3.56 20.37
C LEU A 121 3.57 3.12 18.90
N ALA A 122 3.39 1.83 18.61
CA ALA A 122 3.22 1.35 17.24
C ALA A 122 1.99 1.97 16.56
N LEU A 123 0.84 2.03 17.25
CA LEU A 123 -0.36 2.66 16.71
C LEU A 123 -0.19 4.17 16.51
N GLN A 124 0.51 4.87 17.42
CA GLN A 124 0.84 6.29 17.25
C GLN A 124 1.73 6.53 16.02
N ARG A 125 2.76 5.70 15.82
CA ARG A 125 3.62 5.74 14.61
C ARG A 125 2.82 5.46 13.34
N MET A 126 1.88 4.51 13.39
CA MET A 126 0.96 4.22 12.28
C MET A 126 0.10 5.45 11.93
N ARG A 127 -0.49 6.12 12.93
CA ARG A 127 -1.28 7.35 12.72
C ARG A 127 -0.45 8.43 12.03
N ALA A 128 0.75 8.71 12.56
CA ALA A 128 1.66 9.70 12.00
C ALA A 128 2.07 9.38 10.54
N PHE A 129 2.38 8.12 10.25
CA PHE A 129 2.83 7.70 8.91
C PHE A 129 1.70 7.69 7.87
N PHE A 130 0.50 7.25 8.25
CA PHE A 130 -0.63 7.07 7.33
C PHE A 130 -1.59 8.27 7.27
N GLY A 131 -1.41 9.25 8.15
CA GLY A 131 -2.21 10.47 8.22
C GLY A 131 -3.61 10.24 8.79
N TRP A 132 -3.72 9.36 9.79
CA TRP A 132 -4.99 9.11 10.47
C TRP A 132 -5.15 10.04 11.68
N SER A 133 -6.39 10.49 11.92
CA SER A 133 -6.70 11.25 13.14
C SER A 133 -6.50 10.41 14.39
N VAL A 134 -6.42 11.07 15.54
CA VAL A 134 -6.24 10.42 16.85
C VAL A 134 -7.39 9.45 17.13
N GLU A 135 -8.61 9.86 16.77
CA GLU A 135 -9.86 9.14 16.97
C GLU A 135 -10.11 8.05 15.92
N SER A 136 -9.25 7.93 14.90
CA SER A 136 -9.42 6.94 13.85
C SER A 136 -9.21 5.52 14.37
N SER A 137 -10.14 4.61 14.05
CA SER A 137 -10.01 3.17 14.30
C SER A 137 -9.17 2.45 13.25
N MET A 138 -8.77 3.12 12.17
CA MET A 138 -8.02 2.53 11.06
C MET A 138 -6.72 1.83 11.50
N PRO A 139 -5.86 2.41 12.38
CA PRO A 139 -4.68 1.72 12.89
C PRO A 139 -5.00 0.32 13.45
N ASP A 140 -6.05 0.21 14.26
CA ASP A 140 -6.46 -1.05 14.89
C ASP A 140 -6.97 -2.08 13.88
N HIS A 141 -7.66 -1.63 12.81
CA HIS A 141 -8.08 -2.52 11.73
C HIS A 141 -6.88 -3.18 11.04
N TYR A 142 -5.83 -2.42 10.72
CA TYR A 142 -4.63 -2.97 10.10
C TYR A 142 -3.76 -3.76 11.08
N ALA A 143 -3.71 -3.36 12.35
CA ALA A 143 -3.04 -4.14 13.39
C ALA A 143 -3.66 -5.54 13.51
N ARG A 144 -5.00 -5.61 13.55
CA ARG A 144 -5.71 -6.90 13.58
C ARG A 144 -5.41 -7.74 12.34
N ALA A 145 -5.44 -7.14 11.16
CA ALA A 145 -5.14 -7.85 9.92
C ALA A 145 -3.69 -8.38 9.89
N ALA A 146 -2.71 -7.58 10.34
CA ALA A 146 -1.32 -8.01 10.44
C ALA A 146 -1.14 -9.19 11.41
N VAL A 147 -1.79 -9.14 12.58
CA VAL A 147 -1.76 -10.24 13.57
C VAL A 147 -2.44 -11.48 13.00
N GLN A 148 -3.57 -11.35 12.31
CA GLN A 148 -4.25 -12.47 11.68
C GLN A 148 -3.36 -13.14 10.61
N ASP A 149 -2.70 -12.34 9.77
CA ASP A 149 -1.76 -12.83 8.77
C ASP A 149 -0.54 -13.54 9.40
N ASP A 150 -0.02 -13.03 10.51
CA ASP A 150 1.07 -13.65 11.26
C ASP A 150 0.66 -14.98 11.90
N LEU A 151 -0.53 -15.00 12.53
CA LEU A 151 -1.13 -16.21 13.09
C LEU A 151 -1.33 -17.28 12.03
N LEU A 152 -1.86 -16.93 10.86
CA LEU A 152 -2.06 -17.88 9.75
C LEU A 152 -0.72 -18.45 9.24
N ARG A 153 0.30 -17.60 9.10
CA ARG A 153 1.64 -18.05 8.70
C ARG A 153 2.26 -19.00 9.73
N THR A 154 2.20 -18.63 11.01
CA THR A 154 2.75 -19.44 12.10
C THR A 154 1.99 -20.76 12.24
N TRP A 155 0.67 -20.73 12.16
CA TRP A 155 -0.16 -21.94 12.21
C TRP A 155 0.13 -22.90 11.07
N ASN A 156 0.19 -22.41 9.83
CA ASN A 156 0.51 -23.25 8.68
C ASN A 156 1.89 -23.88 8.81
N ALA A 157 2.90 -23.11 9.25
CA ALA A 157 4.25 -23.64 9.47
C ALA A 157 4.29 -24.73 10.57
N LEU A 158 3.59 -24.52 11.68
CA LEU A 158 3.49 -25.52 12.76
C LEU A 158 2.74 -26.78 12.33
N PHE A 159 1.65 -26.59 11.59
CA PHE A 159 0.85 -27.70 11.06
C PHE A 159 1.66 -28.53 10.07
N ASP A 160 2.32 -27.90 9.11
CA ASP A 160 3.17 -28.57 8.12
C ASP A 160 4.31 -29.34 8.78
N ASN A 161 4.95 -28.75 9.81
CA ASN A 161 5.96 -29.44 10.60
C ASN A 161 5.41 -30.68 11.29
N ARG A 162 4.24 -30.57 11.95
CA ARG A 162 3.62 -31.68 12.66
C ARG A 162 3.17 -32.80 11.71
N VAL A 163 2.59 -32.46 10.57
CA VAL A 163 2.23 -33.43 9.53
C VAL A 163 3.46 -34.09 8.93
N GLY A 164 4.55 -33.33 8.72
CA GLY A 164 5.84 -33.86 8.29
C GLY A 164 6.40 -34.92 9.24
N LEU A 165 6.37 -34.65 10.56
CA LEU A 165 6.77 -35.61 11.58
C LEU A 165 5.92 -36.89 11.54
N LEU A 166 4.59 -36.75 11.41
CA LEU A 166 3.69 -37.91 11.32
C LEU A 166 3.90 -38.73 10.04
N ARG A 167 4.16 -38.09 8.90
CA ARG A 167 4.48 -38.77 7.64
C ARG A 167 5.82 -39.50 7.71
N GLY A 168 6.82 -38.94 8.39
CA GLY A 168 8.12 -39.57 8.58
C GLY A 168 8.10 -40.83 9.45
N LEU A 169 7.08 -40.99 10.32
CA LEU A 169 6.90 -42.19 11.17
C LEU A 169 6.29 -43.39 10.42
N HIS A 170 5.85 -43.21 9.17
CA HIS A 170 5.29 -44.27 8.31
C HIS A 170 6.26 -44.76 7.23
N THR A 171 7.55 -44.44 7.36
CA THR A 171 8.68 -44.98 6.57
C THR A 171 9.66 -45.66 7.51
#